data_AF-A0A6H9P9H1-F1
#
_entry.id   AF-A0A6H9P9H1-F1
#
_cell.length_a   1.000
_cell.length_b   1.000
_cell.length_c   1.000
_cell.angle_alpha   90.00
_cell.angle_beta   90.00
_cell.angle_gamma   90.00
#
_symmetry.space_group_name_H-M   'P 1'
#
loop_
_entity.id
_entity.type
_entity.pdbx_description
1 polymer ?
#
loop_
_entity_poly.entity_id
_entity_poly.type
_entity_poly.pdbx_seq_one_letter_code
_entity_poly.pdbx_strand_id
1 'polypeptide(L)'
;SYAASLIVPRVGEVSRCGVLAKYDNVSFAKSLGTVVTERLVDTLTILLITGVTVLLQLPIFVTFLQQTGTKIPSLLHLLTSVWFYIVLFCFIGVGMLLYYLRKTLFFYERVKGFVLNIWEGVMSLKGVRNIPLFSFYTLAIWGCYFFHFYFTFYCFAFTAHLSILAALVMFVGGTFAVIVPTPNGAGPWHFAVISMMMLYGVNETDAGIFALIVHGIQTFLVVLLGVYGLAALSLTNRQRK
;
A
#
# COMPACT_ATOMS: atom_id res chain seq x y z
N SER A 1 -10.35 8.29 11.89
CA SER A 1 -10.00 7.88 10.52
C SER A 1 -9.87 6.37 10.41
N TYR A 2 -8.77 5.75 10.85
CA TYR A 2 -8.54 4.30 10.67
C TYR A 2 -9.64 3.40 11.25
N ALA A 3 -10.11 3.66 12.47
CA ALA A 3 -11.22 2.91 13.06
C ALA A 3 -12.55 3.04 12.29
N ALA A 4 -12.83 4.20 11.68
CA ALA A 4 -14.02 4.38 10.85
C ALA A 4 -13.90 3.59 9.53
N SER A 5 -12.68 3.48 8.97
CA SER A 5 -12.40 2.64 7.81
C SER A 5 -12.55 1.13 8.07
N LEU A 6 -12.58 0.69 9.34
CA LEU A 6 -12.90 -0.69 9.71
C LEU A 6 -14.38 -1.01 9.49
N ILE A 7 -15.27 -0.03 9.70
CA ILE A 7 -16.72 -0.22 9.58
C ILE A 7 -17.14 -0.05 8.13
N VAL A 8 -16.74 1.06 7.51
CA VAL A 8 -17.01 1.33 6.10
C VAL A 8 -15.69 1.61 5.40
N PRO A 9 -15.27 0.76 4.45
CA PRO A 9 -14.02 0.95 3.72
C PRO A 9 -13.91 2.38 3.17
N ARG A 10 -12.74 3.00 3.37
CA ARG A 10 -12.36 4.33 2.85
C ARG A 10 -13.14 5.53 3.40
N VAL A 11 -14.08 5.35 4.33
CA VAL A 11 -14.80 6.48 4.98
C VAL A 11 -13.94 7.24 5.99
N GLY A 12 -12.86 6.64 6.48
CA GLY A 12 -11.99 7.24 7.49
C GLY A 12 -11.46 8.63 7.13
N GLU A 13 -11.12 8.86 5.86
CA GLU A 13 -10.58 10.14 5.38
C GLU A 13 -11.61 11.26 5.43
N VAL A 14 -12.82 10.96 4.98
CA VAL A 14 -13.98 11.88 5.06
C VAL A 14 -14.31 12.17 6.53
N SER A 15 -14.27 11.15 7.40
CA SER A 15 -14.53 11.32 8.83
C SER A 15 -13.54 12.28 9.50
N ARG A 16 -12.24 12.20 9.15
CA ARG A 16 -11.20 13.11 9.67
C ARG A 16 -11.46 14.55 9.24
N CYS A 17 -11.76 14.76 7.97
CA CYS A 17 -12.05 16.10 7.44
C CYS A 17 -13.30 16.71 8.10
N GLY A 18 -14.34 15.91 8.33
CA GLY A 18 -15.55 16.35 9.02
C GLY A 18 -15.32 16.70 10.49
N VAL A 19 -14.51 15.92 11.21
CA VAL A 19 -14.14 16.21 12.61
C VAL A 19 -13.34 17.52 12.70
N LEU A 20 -12.32 17.71 11.85
CA LEU A 20 -11.53 18.94 11.84
C LEU A 20 -12.37 20.19 11.50
N ALA A 21 -13.32 20.06 10.57
CA ALA A 21 -14.23 21.13 10.24
C ALA A 21 -15.18 21.49 11.39
N LYS A 22 -15.65 20.48 12.14
CA LYS A 22 -16.59 20.68 13.24
C LYS A 22 -15.94 21.19 14.53
N TYR A 23 -14.73 20.72 14.85
CA TYR A 23 -14.12 20.96 16.16
C TYR A 23 -12.96 21.97 16.14
N ASP A 24 -12.25 22.09 15.02
CA ASP A 24 -11.06 22.94 14.90
C ASP A 24 -11.22 24.08 13.89
N ASN A 25 -12.45 24.32 13.40
CA ASN A 25 -12.78 25.35 12.39
C ASN A 25 -11.89 25.30 11.13
N VAL A 26 -11.37 24.13 10.78
CA VAL A 26 -10.54 23.95 9.58
C VAL A 26 -11.46 23.67 8.39
N SER A 27 -11.28 24.40 7.29
CA SER A 27 -12.05 24.15 6.06
C SER A 27 -11.96 22.66 5.64
N PHE A 28 -13.12 22.06 5.38
CA PHE A 28 -13.23 20.68 4.92
C PHE A 28 -12.46 20.48 3.61
N ALA A 29 -12.59 21.41 2.65
CA ALA A 29 -11.91 21.36 1.37
C ALA A 29 -10.38 21.41 1.52
N LYS A 30 -9.87 22.24 2.45
CA LYS A 30 -8.44 22.31 2.76
C LYS A 30 -7.91 21.00 3.34
N SER A 31 -8.64 20.43 4.29
CA SER A 31 -8.29 19.14 4.92
C SER A 31 -8.35 17.98 3.93
N LEU A 32 -9.30 18.00 3.00
CA LEU A 32 -9.40 16.99 1.95
C LEU A 32 -8.22 17.10 0.98
N GLY A 33 -7.82 18.31 0.60
CA GLY A 33 -6.64 18.55 -0.24
C GLY A 33 -5.34 18.01 0.37
N THR A 34 -5.16 18.10 1.70
CA THR A 34 -4.00 17.50 2.38
C THR A 34 -4.05 15.97 2.35
N VAL A 35 -5.23 15.36 2.48
CA VAL A 35 -5.35 13.90 2.36
C VAL A 35 -4.93 13.40 0.98
N VAL A 36 -5.36 14.08 -0.10
CA VAL A 36 -4.95 13.71 -1.47
C VAL A 36 -3.43 13.79 -1.64
N THR A 37 -2.83 14.83 -1.06
CA THR A 37 -1.37 15.02 -1.05
C THR A 37 -0.65 13.91 -0.29
N GLU A 38 -1.12 13.59 0.92
CA GLU A 38 -0.62 12.47 1.73
C GLU A 38 -0.66 11.17 0.91
N ARG A 39 -1.78 10.87 0.25
CA ARG A 39 -1.95 9.65 -0.56
C ARG A 39 -1.02 9.57 -1.75
N LEU A 40 -0.76 10.70 -2.40
CA LEU A 40 0.18 10.76 -3.50
C LEU A 40 1.59 10.40 -3.06
N VAL A 41 2.04 11.02 -1.98
CA VAL A 41 3.39 10.78 -1.43
C VAL A 41 3.52 9.34 -0.97
N ASP A 42 2.50 8.80 -0.29
CA ASP A 42 2.44 7.38 0.09
C ASP A 42 2.55 6.47 -1.14
N THR A 43 1.81 6.78 -2.21
CA THR A 43 1.82 6.00 -3.46
C THR A 43 3.20 6.01 -4.12
N LEU A 44 3.87 7.17 -4.19
CA LEU A 44 5.22 7.26 -4.72
C LEU A 44 6.22 6.47 -3.85
N THR A 45 6.08 6.56 -2.53
CA THR A 45 6.96 5.88 -1.58
C THR A 45 6.84 4.36 -1.71
N ILE A 46 5.63 3.81 -1.75
CA ILE A 46 5.44 2.37 -1.92
C ILE A 46 5.92 1.89 -3.29
N LEU A 47 5.76 2.69 -4.36
CA LEU A 47 6.29 2.34 -5.68
C LEU A 47 7.83 2.25 -5.66
N LEU A 48 8.51 3.16 -4.97
CA LEU A 48 9.96 3.10 -4.79
C LEU A 48 10.39 1.86 -3.99
N ILE A 49 9.75 1.60 -2.85
CA ILE A 49 10.01 0.39 -2.03
C ILE A 49 9.78 -0.88 -2.86
N THR A 50 8.70 -0.91 -3.64
CA THR A 50 8.38 -2.02 -4.55
C THR A 50 9.47 -2.22 -5.60
N GLY A 51 9.91 -1.14 -6.25
CA GLY A 51 10.99 -1.18 -7.24
C GLY A 51 12.27 -1.77 -6.66
N VAL A 52 12.69 -1.30 -5.48
CA VAL A 52 13.86 -1.85 -4.77
C VAL A 52 13.65 -3.32 -4.42
N THR A 53 12.48 -3.69 -3.91
CA THR A 53 12.18 -5.07 -3.50
C THR A 53 12.18 -6.03 -4.68
N VAL A 54 11.58 -5.65 -5.81
CA VAL A 54 11.58 -6.46 -7.04
C VAL A 54 13.00 -6.64 -7.58
N LEU A 55 13.84 -5.61 -7.53
CA LEU A 55 15.25 -5.72 -7.94
C LEU A 55 16.04 -6.67 -7.02
N LEU A 56 15.78 -6.65 -5.72
CA LEU A 56 16.48 -7.49 -4.73
C LEU A 56 15.97 -8.94 -4.67
N GLN A 57 14.69 -9.18 -4.97
CA GLN A 57 14.00 -10.46 -4.75
C GLN A 57 13.24 -10.96 -6.00
N LEU A 58 13.77 -10.63 -7.19
CA LEU A 58 13.21 -11.01 -8.47
C LEU A 58 12.87 -12.52 -8.59
N PRO A 59 13.72 -13.47 -8.12
CA PRO A 59 13.42 -14.90 -8.20
C PRO A 59 12.17 -15.31 -7.41
N ILE A 60 12.00 -14.79 -6.20
CA ILE A 60 10.84 -15.10 -5.33
C ILE A 60 9.54 -14.59 -5.96
N PHE A 61 9.53 -13.37 -6.50
CA PHE A 61 8.36 -12.81 -7.19
C PHE A 61 7.98 -13.63 -8.42
N VAL A 62 8.98 -14.12 -9.17
CA VAL A 62 8.75 -14.98 -10.33
C VAL A 62 8.10 -16.30 -9.90
N THR A 63 8.58 -16.93 -8.83
CA THR A 63 7.99 -18.17 -8.29
C THR A 63 6.58 -17.95 -7.73
N PHE A 64 6.32 -16.83 -7.05
CA PHE A 64 4.98 -16.45 -6.58
C PHE A 64 3.97 -16.39 -7.72
N LEU A 65 4.34 -15.69 -8.80
CA LEU A 65 3.48 -15.56 -9.97
C LEU A 65 3.26 -16.91 -10.65
N GLN A 66 4.29 -17.75 -10.77
CA GLN A 66 4.18 -19.11 -11.31
C GLN A 66 3.22 -20.01 -10.51
N GLN A 67 3.32 -20.01 -9.17
CA GLN A 67 2.44 -20.80 -8.30
C GLN A 67 1.00 -20.29 -8.28
N THR A 68 0.81 -18.97 -8.45
CA THR A 68 -0.51 -18.34 -8.54
C THR A 68 -1.08 -18.38 -9.97
N GLY A 69 -0.45 -19.10 -10.91
CA GLY A 69 -0.95 -19.38 -12.26
C GLY A 69 -0.44 -18.46 -13.38
N THR A 70 0.46 -17.52 -13.09
CA THR A 70 1.16 -16.70 -14.09
C THR A 70 2.50 -17.36 -14.42
N LYS A 71 2.51 -18.28 -15.40
CA LYS A 71 3.75 -18.93 -15.86
C LYS A 71 4.71 -17.87 -16.44
N ILE A 72 5.73 -17.50 -15.69
CA ILE A 72 6.84 -16.70 -16.19
C ILE A 72 7.91 -17.67 -16.73
N PRO A 73 8.16 -17.73 -18.04
CA PRO A 73 9.17 -18.62 -18.60
C PRO A 73 10.57 -18.24 -18.11
N SER A 74 11.46 -19.23 -18.00
CA SER A 74 12.87 -19.05 -17.61
C SER A 74 13.57 -18.01 -18.50
N LEU A 75 14.48 -17.21 -17.94
CA LEU A 75 15.12 -16.05 -18.59
C LEU A 75 15.83 -16.41 -19.92
N LEU A 76 16.40 -17.62 -20.03
CA LEU A 76 17.02 -18.13 -21.25
C LEU A 76 16.02 -18.61 -22.29
N HIS A 77 14.82 -19.06 -21.89
CA HIS A 77 13.72 -19.29 -22.81
C HIS A 77 13.00 -17.97 -23.12
N LEU A 78 13.07 -16.96 -22.25
CA LEU A 78 12.49 -15.63 -22.47
C LEU A 78 13.16 -14.97 -23.68
N LEU A 79 14.48 -14.83 -23.72
CA LEU A 79 15.17 -14.12 -24.82
C LEU A 79 15.05 -14.81 -26.20
N THR A 80 14.86 -16.14 -26.24
CA THR A 80 14.73 -16.92 -27.49
C THR A 80 13.28 -17.27 -27.84
N SER A 81 12.33 -17.03 -26.94
CA SER A 81 10.94 -17.41 -27.17
C SER A 81 10.21 -16.36 -28.00
N VAL A 82 9.37 -16.86 -28.91
CA VAL A 82 8.34 -16.09 -29.62
C VAL A 82 7.55 -15.17 -28.66
N TRP A 83 7.36 -15.57 -27.40
CA TRP A 83 6.66 -14.77 -26.39
C TRP A 83 7.40 -13.48 -25.98
N PHE A 84 8.73 -13.43 -26.00
CA PHE A 84 9.47 -12.18 -25.77
C PHE A 84 9.33 -11.22 -26.93
N TYR A 85 9.35 -11.71 -28.17
CA TYR A 85 9.07 -10.89 -29.34
C TYR A 85 7.62 -10.43 -29.36
N ILE A 86 6.66 -11.25 -28.93
CA ILE A 86 5.26 -10.85 -28.74
C ILE A 86 5.13 -9.80 -27.64
N VAL A 87 5.79 -9.95 -26.49
CA VAL A 87 5.77 -8.96 -25.40
C VAL A 87 6.47 -7.66 -25.83
N LEU A 88 7.61 -7.75 -26.52
CA LEU A 88 8.33 -6.61 -27.08
C LEU A 88 7.48 -5.89 -28.14
N PHE A 89 6.85 -6.61 -29.07
CA PHE A 89 5.93 -6.04 -30.05
C PHE A 89 4.61 -5.57 -29.42
N CYS A 90 4.17 -6.14 -28.30
CA CYS A 90 3.08 -5.61 -27.50
C CYS A 90 3.50 -4.33 -26.78
N PHE A 91 4.72 -4.21 -26.27
CA PHE A 91 5.22 -2.98 -25.66
C PHE A 91 5.46 -1.88 -26.70
N ILE A 92 6.02 -2.23 -27.86
CA ILE A 92 6.16 -1.33 -29.00
C ILE A 92 4.79 -1.00 -29.58
N GLY A 93 3.87 -1.95 -29.65
CA GLY A 93 2.49 -1.81 -30.11
C GLY A 93 1.65 -0.98 -29.13
N VAL A 94 1.82 -1.15 -27.83
CA VAL A 94 1.26 -0.29 -26.77
C VAL A 94 1.93 1.07 -26.82
N GLY A 95 3.22 1.18 -27.09
CA GLY A 95 3.92 2.46 -27.29
C GLY A 95 3.40 3.23 -28.51
N MET A 96 3.21 2.54 -29.64
CA MET A 96 2.63 3.07 -30.87
C MET A 96 1.14 3.36 -30.71
N LEU A 97 0.39 2.50 -30.02
CA LEU A 97 -1.01 2.69 -29.68
C LEU A 97 -1.17 3.85 -28.70
N LEU A 98 -0.28 4.03 -27.71
CA LEU A 98 -0.26 5.19 -26.82
C LEU A 98 0.13 6.47 -27.57
N TYR A 99 1.06 6.38 -28.53
CA TYR A 99 1.41 7.47 -29.44
C TYR A 99 0.24 7.85 -30.38
N TYR A 100 -0.53 6.87 -30.85
CA TYR A 100 -1.69 7.05 -31.71
C TYR A 100 -2.94 7.47 -30.90
N LEU A 101 -3.17 6.90 -29.72
CA LEU A 101 -4.23 7.29 -28.77
C LEU A 101 -3.98 8.68 -28.17
N ARG A 102 -2.71 9.10 -28.03
CA ARG A 102 -2.34 10.51 -27.76
C ARG A 102 -2.89 11.45 -28.84
N LYS A 103 -3.00 10.98 -30.09
CA LYS A 103 -3.55 11.74 -31.22
C LYS A 103 -5.08 11.65 -31.33
N THR A 104 -5.77 10.66 -30.72
CA THR A 104 -7.19 10.35 -31.04
C THR A 104 -8.19 10.41 -29.86
N LEU A 105 -7.79 10.80 -28.65
CA LEU A 105 -8.68 11.21 -27.52
C LEU A 105 -9.89 10.31 -27.14
N PHE A 106 -9.74 9.58 -26.03
CA PHE A 106 -10.76 9.42 -24.96
C PHE A 106 -10.11 8.90 -23.65
N PHE A 107 -8.99 8.17 -23.77
CA PHE A 107 -8.16 7.73 -22.62
C PHE A 107 -7.23 8.82 -22.08
N TYR A 108 -6.99 9.89 -22.86
CA TYR A 108 -6.17 11.03 -22.47
C TYR A 108 -6.75 11.75 -21.25
N GLU A 109 -8.06 11.97 -21.14
CA GLU A 109 -8.64 12.71 -20.00
C GLU A 109 -8.55 11.94 -18.66
N ARG A 110 -8.57 10.60 -18.69
CA ARG A 110 -8.46 9.78 -17.47
C ARG A 110 -7.00 9.64 -17.00
N VAL A 111 -6.06 9.50 -17.93
CA VAL A 111 -4.61 9.49 -17.64
C VAL A 111 -4.11 10.90 -17.32
N LYS A 112 -4.55 11.92 -18.06
CA LYS A 112 -4.31 13.34 -17.74
C LYS A 112 -4.93 13.69 -16.40
N GLY A 113 -6.11 13.18 -16.06
CA GLY A 113 -6.72 13.34 -14.73
C GLY A 113 -5.87 12.70 -13.63
N PHE A 114 -5.37 11.47 -13.83
CA PHE A 114 -4.45 10.83 -12.88
C PHE A 114 -3.11 11.58 -12.76
N VAL A 115 -2.52 12.01 -13.88
CA VAL A 115 -1.26 12.77 -13.93
C VAL A 115 -1.45 14.20 -13.42
N LEU A 116 -2.61 14.83 -13.63
CA LEU A 116 -2.99 16.14 -13.07
C LEU A 116 -3.23 16.02 -11.58
N ASN A 117 -3.97 15.01 -11.11
CA ASN A 117 -4.11 14.73 -9.68
C ASN A 117 -2.73 14.46 -9.05
N ILE A 118 -1.84 13.80 -9.81
CA ILE A 118 -0.45 13.62 -9.38
C ILE A 118 0.29 14.95 -9.28
N TRP A 119 0.20 15.75 -10.33
CA TRP A 119 0.84 17.05 -10.42
C TRP A 119 0.28 18.07 -9.42
N GLU A 120 -1.01 18.01 -9.12
CA GLU A 120 -1.70 18.81 -8.10
C GLU A 120 -1.28 18.39 -6.70
N GLY A 121 -1.15 17.09 -6.43
CA GLY A 121 -0.57 16.59 -5.18
C GLY A 121 0.92 16.89 -5.04
N VAL A 122 1.68 16.99 -6.14
CA VAL A 122 3.07 17.47 -6.11
C VAL A 122 3.13 19.00 -5.97
N MET A 123 2.21 19.74 -6.59
CA MET A 123 2.09 21.19 -6.46
C MET A 123 1.64 21.60 -5.06
N SER A 124 0.81 20.82 -4.38
CA SER A 124 0.41 21.10 -2.99
C SER A 124 1.58 20.94 -2.02
N LEU A 125 2.57 20.09 -2.34
CA LEU A 125 3.83 20.01 -1.59
C LEU A 125 4.65 21.30 -1.67
N LYS A 126 4.43 22.18 -2.66
CA LYS A 126 5.10 23.50 -2.71
C LYS A 126 4.70 24.41 -1.53
N GLY A 127 3.58 24.13 -0.87
CA GLY A 127 3.17 24.82 0.36
C GLY A 127 3.81 24.27 1.64
N VAL A 128 4.59 23.19 1.56
CA VAL A 128 5.21 22.55 2.73
C VAL A 128 6.48 23.31 3.11
N ARG A 129 6.44 23.91 4.30
CA ARG A 129 7.51 24.79 4.82
C ARG A 129 8.87 24.09 5.00
N ASN A 130 8.89 22.77 5.19
CA ASN A 130 10.11 21.99 5.40
C ASN A 130 10.03 20.62 4.70
N ILE A 131 10.38 20.59 3.42
CA ILE A 131 10.33 19.38 2.58
C ILE A 131 11.24 18.27 3.14
N PRO A 132 12.51 18.53 3.55
CA PRO A 132 13.37 17.48 4.12
C PRO A 132 12.76 16.80 5.34
N LEU A 133 12.19 17.58 6.26
CA LEU A 133 11.56 17.05 7.47
C LEU A 133 10.30 16.23 7.13
N PHE A 134 9.51 16.69 6.17
CA PHE A 134 8.35 15.96 5.68
C PHE A 134 8.75 14.61 5.08
N SER A 135 9.75 14.58 4.18
CA SER A 135 10.28 13.35 3.60
C SER A 135 10.85 12.40 4.65
N PHE A 136 11.56 12.93 5.65
CA PHE A 136 12.03 12.13 6.78
C PHE A 136 10.89 11.45 7.53
N TYR A 137 9.82 12.19 7.88
CA TYR A 137 8.67 11.60 8.56
C TYR A 137 7.94 10.57 7.71
N THR A 138 7.78 10.80 6.40
CA THR A 138 7.21 9.79 5.50
C THR A 138 8.03 8.50 5.53
N LEU A 139 9.35 8.60 5.34
CA LEU A 139 10.22 7.42 5.37
C LEU A 139 10.25 6.75 6.74
N ALA A 140 10.22 7.52 7.82
CA ALA A 140 10.16 7.00 9.19
C ALA A 140 8.85 6.24 9.45
N ILE A 141 7.70 6.74 8.99
CA ILE A 141 6.41 6.05 9.11
C ILE A 141 6.44 4.72 8.36
N TRP A 142 6.91 4.70 7.12
CA TRP A 142 7.06 3.47 6.33
C TRP A 142 8.06 2.50 6.96
N GLY A 143 9.18 3.00 7.48
CA GLY A 143 10.14 2.23 8.25
C GLY A 143 9.52 1.60 9.50
N CYS A 144 8.75 2.36 10.28
CA CYS A 144 8.02 1.85 11.43
C CYS A 144 7.01 0.77 11.05
N TYR A 145 6.26 0.94 9.96
CA TYR A 145 5.35 -0.10 9.47
C TYR A 145 6.09 -1.36 9.06
N PHE A 146 7.21 -1.22 8.35
CA PHE A 146 8.03 -2.34 7.95
C PHE A 146 8.63 -3.07 9.17
N PHE A 147 9.25 -2.34 10.11
CA PHE A 147 9.88 -2.92 11.29
C PHE A 147 8.86 -3.53 12.24
N HIS A 148 7.69 -2.91 12.41
CA HIS A 148 6.59 -3.50 13.16
C HIS A 148 6.25 -4.88 12.57
N PHE A 149 6.05 -4.96 11.25
CA PHE A 149 5.77 -6.23 10.61
C PHE A 149 6.93 -7.23 10.73
N TYR A 150 8.17 -6.80 10.46
CA TYR A 150 9.36 -7.66 10.58
C TYR A 150 9.57 -8.21 11.99
N PHE A 151 9.36 -7.40 13.03
CA PHE A 151 9.56 -7.85 14.40
C PHE A 151 8.55 -8.91 14.84
N THR A 152 7.37 -8.99 14.20
CA THR A 152 6.42 -10.07 14.49
C THR A 152 6.95 -11.45 14.13
N PHE A 153 7.97 -11.57 13.26
CA PHE A 153 8.61 -12.85 12.97
C PHE A 153 9.30 -13.45 14.19
N TYR A 154 9.79 -12.62 15.11
CA TYR A 154 10.43 -13.10 16.33
C TYR A 154 9.44 -13.55 17.40
N CYS A 155 8.14 -13.33 17.19
CA CYS A 155 7.09 -13.81 18.09
C CYS A 155 6.78 -15.30 17.89
N PHE A 156 7.25 -15.92 16.80
CA PHE A 156 6.95 -17.32 16.48
C PHE A 156 8.22 -18.09 16.09
N ALA A 157 8.38 -19.29 16.64
CA ALA A 157 9.54 -20.14 16.34
C ALA A 157 9.64 -20.50 14.84
N PHE A 158 8.50 -20.68 14.18
CA PHE A 158 8.43 -21.05 12.76
C PHE A 158 8.68 -19.88 11.79
N THR A 159 8.73 -18.62 12.26
CA THR A 159 9.07 -17.45 11.41
C THR A 159 10.38 -16.77 11.80
N ALA A 160 10.96 -17.09 12.96
CA ALA A 160 12.19 -16.45 13.46
C ALA A 160 13.41 -16.60 12.53
N HIS A 161 13.42 -17.62 11.66
CA HIS A 161 14.48 -17.85 10.67
C HIS A 161 14.31 -17.02 9.39
N LEU A 162 13.15 -16.37 9.19
CA LEU A 162 12.86 -15.58 8.01
C LEU A 162 13.70 -14.30 7.99
N SER A 163 14.32 -14.04 6.84
CA SER A 163 15.20 -12.88 6.67
C SER A 163 14.41 -11.56 6.57
N ILE A 164 15.11 -10.45 6.78
CA ILE A 164 14.57 -9.10 6.54
C ILE A 164 14.08 -8.91 5.09
N LEU A 165 14.68 -9.62 4.12
CA LEU A 165 14.25 -9.59 2.73
C LEU A 165 12.92 -10.35 2.52
N ALA A 166 12.70 -11.43 3.27
CA ALA A 166 11.42 -12.14 3.28
C ALA A 166 10.30 -11.23 3.81
N ALA A 167 10.57 -10.50 4.90
CA ALA A 167 9.66 -9.49 5.42
C ALA A 167 9.39 -8.39 4.39
N LEU A 168 10.39 -7.95 3.62
CA LEU A 168 10.24 -6.91 2.62
C LEU A 168 9.31 -7.34 1.48
N VAL A 169 9.47 -8.58 0.97
CA VAL A 169 8.58 -9.14 -0.06
C VAL A 169 7.14 -9.26 0.45
N MET A 170 6.95 -9.81 1.66
CA MET A 170 5.64 -9.95 2.27
C MET A 170 4.98 -8.61 2.56
N PHE A 171 5.77 -7.61 3.00
CA PHE A 171 5.29 -6.26 3.26
C PHE A 171 4.78 -5.57 1.98
N VAL A 172 5.54 -5.69 0.89
CA VAL A 172 5.13 -5.17 -0.43
C VAL A 172 3.89 -5.90 -0.94
N GLY A 173 3.89 -7.24 -0.92
CA GLY A 173 2.74 -8.05 -1.36
C GLY A 173 1.47 -7.74 -0.56
N GLY A 174 1.60 -7.66 0.77
CA GLY A 174 0.51 -7.28 1.67
C GLY A 174 -0.02 -5.87 1.40
N THR A 175 0.86 -4.90 1.12
CA THR A 175 0.45 -3.52 0.83
C THR A 175 -0.41 -3.44 -0.44
N PHE A 176 -0.04 -4.15 -1.51
CA PHE A 176 -0.86 -4.21 -2.73
C PHE A 176 -2.17 -4.96 -2.51
N ALA A 177 -2.17 -6.00 -1.68
CA ALA A 177 -3.38 -6.77 -1.41
C ALA A 177 -4.49 -5.91 -0.75
N VAL A 178 -4.12 -4.94 0.10
CA VAL A 178 -5.05 -4.02 0.78
C VAL A 178 -5.70 -3.00 -0.19
N ILE A 179 -5.24 -2.90 -1.45
CA ILE A 179 -5.90 -2.07 -2.47
C ILE A 179 -7.32 -2.58 -2.76
N VAL A 180 -7.52 -3.90 -2.68
CA VAL A 180 -8.84 -4.53 -2.80
C VAL A 180 -9.72 -4.01 -1.66
N PRO A 181 -10.89 -3.40 -1.95
CA PRO A 181 -11.67 -2.63 -0.98
C PRO A 181 -12.40 -3.52 0.02
N THR A 182 -11.65 -4.13 0.93
CA THR A 182 -12.13 -4.93 2.06
C THR A 182 -11.89 -4.18 3.37
N PRO A 183 -12.75 -4.36 4.38
CA PRO A 183 -12.51 -3.80 5.71
C PRO A 183 -11.13 -4.18 6.23
N ASN A 184 -10.28 -3.19 6.51
CA ASN A 184 -8.89 -3.35 6.93
C ASN A 184 -8.02 -4.28 6.07
N GLY A 185 -8.36 -4.48 4.79
CA GLY A 185 -7.63 -5.42 3.93
C GLY A 185 -7.81 -6.91 4.27
N ALA A 186 -8.80 -7.25 5.11
CA ALA A 186 -9.06 -8.62 5.53
C ALA A 186 -9.40 -9.53 4.34
N GLY A 187 -8.77 -10.71 4.27
CA GLY A 187 -8.88 -11.64 3.14
C GLY A 187 -7.71 -11.49 2.17
N PRO A 188 -7.66 -10.45 1.31
CA PRO A 188 -6.56 -10.24 0.37
C PRO A 188 -5.20 -10.19 1.05
N TRP A 189 -5.09 -9.46 2.16
CA TRP A 189 -3.83 -9.38 2.91
C TRP A 189 -3.41 -10.75 3.47
N HIS A 190 -4.36 -11.53 4.00
CA HIS A 190 -4.10 -12.87 4.52
C HIS A 190 -3.60 -13.78 3.41
N PHE A 191 -4.29 -13.79 2.27
CA PHE A 191 -3.89 -14.55 1.10
C PHE A 191 -2.47 -14.21 0.64
N ALA A 192 -2.14 -12.92 0.54
CA ALA A 192 -0.83 -12.48 0.11
C ALA A 192 0.28 -12.89 1.09
N VAL A 193 0.08 -12.69 2.39
CA VAL A 193 1.07 -13.04 3.41
C VAL A 193 1.24 -14.55 3.51
N ILE A 194 0.16 -15.32 3.57
CA ILE A 194 0.20 -16.80 3.64
C ILE A 194 0.96 -17.37 2.44
N SER A 195 0.56 -16.98 1.23
CA SER A 195 1.18 -17.46 0.00
C SER A 195 2.66 -17.12 -0.07
N MET A 196 3.04 -15.91 0.33
CA MET A 196 4.45 -15.52 0.35
C MET A 196 5.25 -16.29 1.42
N MET A 197 4.69 -16.50 2.61
CA MET A 197 5.34 -17.31 3.66
C MET A 197 5.58 -18.76 3.23
N MET A 198 4.64 -19.34 2.48
CA MET A 198 4.80 -20.67 1.90
C MET A 198 5.97 -20.77 0.92
N LEU A 199 6.24 -19.70 0.15
CA LEU A 199 7.43 -19.64 -0.73
C LEU A 199 8.74 -19.64 0.04
N TYR A 200 8.72 -19.13 1.27
CA TYR A 200 9.87 -19.16 2.18
C TYR A 200 9.92 -20.44 3.04
N GLY A 201 9.09 -21.44 2.74
CA GLY A 201 9.14 -22.76 3.38
C GLY A 201 8.34 -22.88 4.68
N VAL A 202 7.54 -21.88 5.04
CA VAL A 202 6.60 -21.98 6.17
C VAL A 202 5.41 -22.81 5.73
N ASN A 203 4.96 -23.77 6.55
CA ASN A 203 3.77 -24.54 6.21
C ASN A 203 2.51 -23.65 6.20
N GLU A 204 1.49 -24.06 5.45
CA GLU A 204 0.25 -23.27 5.27
C GLU A 204 -0.46 -22.99 6.59
N THR A 205 -0.50 -23.97 7.50
CA THR A 205 -1.17 -23.83 8.80
C THR A 205 -0.51 -22.77 9.68
N ASP A 206 0.80 -22.81 9.81
CA ASP A 206 1.61 -21.86 10.57
C ASP A 206 1.56 -20.46 9.96
N ALA A 207 1.63 -20.36 8.63
CA ALA A 207 1.46 -19.11 7.91
C ALA A 207 0.07 -18.51 8.14
N GLY A 208 -0.98 -19.34 8.16
CA GLY A 208 -2.34 -18.95 8.50
C GLY A 208 -2.48 -18.45 9.95
N ILE A 209 -1.87 -19.16 10.91
CA ILE A 209 -1.82 -18.75 12.32
C ILE A 209 -1.14 -17.39 12.46
N PHE A 210 0.01 -17.21 11.81
CA PHE A 210 0.75 -15.96 11.81
C PHE A 210 -0.09 -14.81 11.25
N ALA A 211 -0.66 -14.98 10.05
CA ALA A 211 -1.46 -13.95 9.40
C ALA A 211 -2.68 -13.57 10.25
N LEU A 212 -3.37 -14.55 10.84
CA LEU A 212 -4.54 -14.33 11.68
C LEU A 212 -4.18 -13.56 12.97
N ILE A 213 -3.13 -13.98 13.67
CA ILE A 213 -2.74 -13.35 14.94
C ILE A 213 -2.21 -11.94 14.72
N VAL A 214 -1.30 -11.75 13.76
CA VAL A 214 -0.69 -10.43 13.50
C VAL A 214 -1.74 -9.44 13.02
N HIS A 215 -2.58 -9.82 12.04
CA HIS A 215 -3.66 -8.96 11.57
C HIS A 215 -4.72 -8.71 12.65
N GLY A 216 -5.04 -9.74 13.44
CA GLY A 216 -6.02 -9.68 14.52
C GLY A 216 -5.60 -8.70 15.63
N ILE A 217 -4.37 -8.83 16.14
CA ILE A 217 -3.82 -7.94 17.16
C ILE A 217 -3.73 -6.50 16.65
N GLN A 218 -3.26 -6.31 15.41
CA GLN A 218 -3.20 -4.98 14.81
C GLN A 218 -4.60 -4.36 14.66
N THR A 219 -5.58 -5.14 14.19
CA THR A 219 -6.97 -4.68 14.05
C THR A 219 -7.55 -4.33 15.41
N PHE A 220 -7.32 -5.16 16.42
CA PHE A 220 -7.77 -4.92 17.79
C PHE A 220 -7.18 -3.63 18.37
N LEU A 221 -5.88 -3.38 18.16
CA LEU A 221 -5.24 -2.13 18.57
C LEU A 221 -5.87 -0.91 17.88
N VAL A 222 -6.17 -0.99 16.58
CA VAL A 222 -6.84 0.11 15.85
C VAL A 222 -8.23 0.38 16.43
N VAL A 223 -8.97 -0.67 16.81
CA VAL A 223 -10.27 -0.53 17.48
C VAL A 223 -10.11 0.17 18.83
N LEU A 224 -9.19 -0.29 19.69
CA LEU A 224 -8.95 0.30 21.00
C LEU A 224 -8.57 1.79 20.91
N LEU A 225 -7.62 2.13 20.05
CA LEU A 225 -7.21 3.52 19.81
C LEU A 225 -8.34 4.35 19.19
N GLY A 226 -9.19 3.74 18.37
CA GLY A 226 -10.39 4.36 17.82
C GLY A 226 -11.40 4.74 18.89
N VAL A 227 -11.74 3.79 19.77
CA VAL A 227 -12.65 4.00 20.92
C VAL A 227 -12.08 5.06 21.85
N TYR A 228 -10.79 4.95 22.20
CA TYR A 228 -10.10 5.95 23.01
C TYR A 228 -10.15 7.34 22.37
N GLY A 229 -9.88 7.45 21.06
CA GLY A 229 -9.93 8.72 20.34
C GLY A 229 -11.33 9.36 20.34
N LEU A 230 -12.38 8.56 20.19
CA LEU A 230 -13.76 9.05 20.28
C LEU A 230 -14.12 9.52 21.69
N ALA A 231 -13.76 8.74 22.72
CA ALA A 231 -13.96 9.10 24.11
C ALA A 231 -13.21 10.41 24.45
N ALA A 232 -11.92 10.49 24.14
CA ALA A 232 -11.09 11.67 24.38
C ALA A 232 -11.61 12.92 23.65
N LEU A 233 -12.06 12.77 22.39
CA LEU A 233 -12.63 13.87 21.61
C LEU A 233 -13.92 14.40 22.24
N SER A 234 -14.79 13.50 22.72
CA SER A 234 -16.04 13.88 23.38
C SER A 234 -15.83 14.56 24.74
N LEU A 235 -14.85 14.11 25.52
CA LEU A 235 -14.54 14.67 26.84
C LEU A 235 -13.85 16.03 26.76
N THR A 236 -12.84 16.16 25.89
CA THR A 236 -12.06 17.40 25.75
C THR A 236 -12.91 18.54 25.20
N ASN A 237 -13.80 18.25 24.25
CA ASN A 237 -14.67 19.27 23.66
C ASN A 237 -15.93 19.58 24.48
N ARG A 238 -16.20 18.82 25.55
CA ARG A 238 -17.26 19.16 26.52
C ARG A 238 -16.90 20.39 27.36
N GLN A 239 -15.61 20.74 27.45
CA GLN A 239 -15.11 21.90 28.18
C GLN A 239 -14.91 23.15 27.31
N ARG A 240 -15.05 23.04 25.98
CA ARG A 240 -14.97 24.17 25.02
C ARG A 240 -16.33 24.73 24.61
N LYS A 241 -17.42 24.10 25.04
CA LYS A 241 -18.79 24.64 24.95
C LYS A 241 -19.09 25.46 26.19
#